data_AF-A0A4U5P5J5-F1
#
_entry.id   AF-A0A4U5P5J5-F1
#
_cell.length_a   1.000
_cell.length_b   1.000
_cell.length_c   1.000
_cell.angle_alpha   90.00
_cell.angle_beta   90.00
_cell.angle_gamma   90.00
#
_symmetry.space_group_name_H-M   'P 1'
#
loop_
_entity.id
_entity.type
_entity.pdbx_description
1 polymer ?
#
loop_
_entity_poly.entity_id
_entity_poly.type
_entity_poly.pdbx_seq_one_letter_code
_entity_poly.pdbx_strand_id
1 'polypeptide(L)'
;MQIGKRRSIRRRPIFAEQFYNEKLVTEVLKTGVEEWLRVHGAEKAITQIMMGEETEEMRSRAKKLGETARKAVEEGGSSCSDFNALIE
;
A
#
# COMPACT_ATOMS: atom_id res chain seq x y z
N MET A 1 -38.25 26.25 -15.62
CA MET A 1 -37.93 26.22 -14.18
C MET A 1 -36.80 25.22 -13.94
N GLN A 2 -35.65 25.71 -13.47
CA GLN A 2 -34.49 24.91 -13.06
C GLN A 2 -34.79 24.16 -11.76
N ILE A 3 -34.29 22.92 -11.56
CA ILE A 3 -33.49 22.57 -10.36
C ILE A 3 -32.48 21.45 -10.72
N GLY A 4 -31.19 21.80 -10.71
CA GLY A 4 -30.11 20.98 -10.17
C GLY A 4 -29.65 19.72 -10.92
N LYS A 5 -28.78 19.88 -11.93
CA LYS A 5 -27.78 18.85 -12.27
C LYS A 5 -26.93 18.57 -11.01
N ARG A 6 -27.23 17.48 -10.27
CA ARG A 6 -26.29 16.94 -9.28
C ARG A 6 -25.04 16.56 -10.06
N ARG A 7 -23.99 17.38 -9.93
CA ARG A 7 -22.66 17.07 -10.45
C ARG A 7 -22.25 15.79 -9.74
N SER A 8 -22.42 14.64 -10.40
CA SER A 8 -21.77 13.41 -10.01
C SER A 8 -20.28 13.74 -9.96
N ILE A 9 -19.74 13.75 -8.75
CA ILE A 9 -18.31 13.95 -8.50
C ILE A 9 -17.65 12.79 -9.22
N ARG A 10 -17.26 13.03 -10.48
CA ARG A 10 -16.43 12.14 -11.27
C ARG A 10 -15.17 11.99 -10.43
N ARG A 11 -15.03 10.85 -9.73
CA ARG A 11 -13.88 10.48 -8.90
C ARG A 11 -12.66 10.55 -9.82
N ARG A 12 -12.05 11.73 -9.90
CA ARG A 12 -10.72 11.89 -10.47
C ARG A 12 -9.79 11.55 -9.31
N PRO A 13 -9.03 10.45 -9.37
CA PRO A 13 -7.96 10.28 -8.40
C PRO A 13 -6.98 11.41 -8.70
N ILE A 14 -6.66 12.20 -7.68
CA ILE A 14 -5.84 13.41 -7.87
C ILE A 14 -4.38 13.02 -8.17
N PHE A 15 -3.97 11.75 -8.09
CA PHE A 15 -2.60 11.34 -8.34
C PHE A 15 -2.50 9.93 -8.94
N ALA A 16 -1.69 9.77 -10.00
CA ALA A 16 -1.35 8.47 -10.59
C ALA A 16 -0.62 7.56 -9.60
N GLU A 17 0.18 8.15 -8.70
CA GLU A 17 0.93 7.43 -7.67
C GLU A 17 0.04 6.62 -6.73
N GLN A 18 -1.17 7.07 -6.42
CA GLN A 18 -2.06 6.35 -5.49
C GLN A 18 -2.57 5.03 -6.10
N PHE A 19 -2.80 5.01 -7.42
CA PHE A 19 -3.16 3.78 -8.14
C PHE A 19 -1.97 2.81 -8.25
N TYR A 20 -0.77 3.33 -8.52
CA TYR A 20 0.44 2.50 -8.55
C TYR A 20 0.80 1.96 -7.18
N ASN A 21 0.63 2.75 -6.11
CA ASN A 21 0.88 2.32 -4.74
C ASN A 21 -0.11 1.26 -4.29
N GLU A 22 -1.39 1.37 -4.67
CA GLU A 22 -2.37 0.31 -4.42
C GLU A 22 -1.93 -0.99 -5.09
N LYS A 23 -1.63 -0.96 -6.40
CA LYS A 23 -1.11 -2.13 -7.14
C LYS A 23 0.19 -2.68 -6.56
N LEU A 24 1.08 -1.81 -6.11
CA LEU A 24 2.33 -2.21 -5.49
C LEU A 24 2.07 -3.01 -4.21
N VAL A 25 1.14 -2.56 -3.36
CA VAL A 25 0.83 -3.20 -2.07
C VAL A 25 -0.02 -4.46 -2.26
N THR A 26 -0.98 -4.47 -3.19
CA THR A 26 -1.93 -5.58 -3.36
C THR A 26 -1.45 -6.62 -4.37
N GLU A 27 -0.99 -6.22 -5.55
CA GLU A 27 -0.64 -7.12 -6.65
C GLU A 27 0.82 -7.56 -6.61
N VAL A 28 1.75 -6.63 -6.36
CA VAL A 28 3.20 -6.88 -6.46
C VAL A 28 3.76 -7.42 -5.14
N LEU A 29 3.65 -6.67 -4.05
CA LEU A 29 4.17 -7.04 -2.74
C LEU A 29 3.23 -8.01 -2.01
N LYS A 30 1.93 -7.99 -2.35
CA LYS A 30 0.89 -8.83 -1.74
C LYS A 30 0.92 -8.73 -0.21
N THR A 31 1.08 -7.51 0.29
CA THR A 31 1.19 -7.18 1.72
C THR A 31 -0.05 -6.47 2.27
N GLY A 32 -1.01 -6.12 1.41
CA GLY A 32 -2.26 -5.47 1.82
C GLY A 32 -3.48 -5.86 0.99
N VAL A 33 -4.63 -5.36 1.42
CA VAL A 33 -5.95 -5.63 0.81
C VAL A 33 -6.45 -4.36 0.11
N GLU A 34 -7.13 -4.51 -1.03
CA GLU A 34 -7.68 -3.40 -1.82
C GLU A 34 -8.57 -2.45 -1.00
N GLU A 35 -8.50 -1.16 -1.30
CA GLU A 35 -9.21 -0.12 -0.53
C GLU A 35 -10.74 -0.24 -0.69
N TRP A 36 -11.21 -0.70 -1.85
CA TRP A 36 -12.65 -0.88 -2.11
C TRP A 36 -13.33 -1.87 -1.17
N LEU A 37 -12.61 -2.91 -0.73
CA LEU A 37 -13.07 -3.86 0.29
C LEU A 37 -13.22 -3.19 1.66
N ARG A 38 -12.37 -2.20 2.00
CA ARG A 38 -12.48 -1.44 3.26
C ARG A 38 -13.71 -0.53 3.29
N VAL A 39 -14.13 0.03 2.16
CA VAL A 39 -15.24 1.00 2.10
C VAL A 39 -16.62 0.33 2.02
N HIS A 40 -16.74 -0.81 1.31
CA HIS A 40 -18.04 -1.49 1.11
C HIS A 40 -18.21 -2.77 1.93
N GLY A 41 -17.19 -3.20 2.67
CA GLY A 41 -17.19 -4.46 3.41
C GLY A 41 -16.11 -4.49 4.49
N ALA A 42 -15.99 -3.41 5.28
CA ALA A 42 -14.97 -3.27 6.32
C ALA A 42 -14.86 -4.49 7.24
N GLU A 43 -16.00 -5.08 7.63
CA GLU A 43 -16.04 -6.29 8.45
C GLU A 43 -15.37 -7.47 7.74
N LYS A 44 -15.67 -7.69 6.45
CA LYS A 44 -15.04 -8.77 5.66
C LYS A 44 -13.54 -8.54 5.47
N ALA A 45 -13.12 -7.29 5.24
CA ALA A 45 -11.71 -6.94 5.12
C ALA A 45 -10.96 -7.15 6.44
N ILE A 46 -11.57 -6.79 7.57
CA ILE A 46 -11.01 -7.04 8.91
C ILE A 46 -10.93 -8.54 9.18
N THR A 47 -11.99 -9.30 8.91
CA THR A 47 -11.99 -10.77 9.07
C THR A 47 -10.92 -11.42 8.21
N GLN A 48 -10.73 -10.97 6.97
CA GLN A 48 -9.68 -11.46 6.08
C GLN A 48 -8.27 -11.17 6.62
N ILE A 49 -8.02 -10.00 7.22
CA ILE A 49 -6.72 -9.64 7.83
C ILE A 49 -6.49 -10.30 9.19
N MET A 50 -7.55 -10.75 9.87
CA MET A 50 -7.45 -11.33 11.21
C MET A 50 -7.42 -12.86 11.21
N MET A 51 -8.18 -13.51 10.32
CA MET A 51 -8.41 -14.97 10.35
C MET A 51 -8.23 -15.67 8.99
N GLY A 52 -7.89 -14.95 7.91
CA GLY A 52 -7.69 -15.56 6.60
C GLY A 52 -6.40 -16.38 6.56
N GLU A 53 -6.40 -17.52 5.87
CA GLU A 53 -5.22 -18.36 5.65
C GLU A 53 -4.06 -17.57 4.99
N GLU A 54 -4.40 -16.66 4.07
CA GLU A 54 -3.46 -15.76 3.39
C GLU A 54 -2.87 -14.67 4.32
N THR A 55 -3.41 -14.48 5.53
CA THR A 55 -2.97 -13.46 6.50
C THR A 55 -1.55 -13.68 6.96
N GLU A 56 -1.21 -14.91 7.32
CA GLU A 56 0.09 -15.23 7.89
C GLU A 56 1.19 -15.09 6.83
N GLU A 57 0.90 -15.47 5.58
CA GLU A 57 1.79 -15.20 4.45
C GLU A 57 1.99 -13.70 4.21
N MET A 58 0.89 -12.93 4.24
CA MET A 58 0.91 -11.48 4.07
C MET A 58 1.75 -10.80 5.16
N ARG A 59 1.58 -11.20 6.43
CA ARG A 59 2.38 -10.72 7.57
C ARG A 59 3.85 -11.11 7.44
N SER A 60 4.13 -12.34 7.02
CA SER A 60 5.50 -12.83 6.80
C SER A 60 6.22 -12.04 5.71
N ARG A 61 5.55 -11.77 4.58
CA ARG A 61 6.09 -10.91 3.50
C ARG A 61 6.33 -9.49 3.98
N ALA A 62 5.38 -8.90 4.70
CA ALA A 62 5.52 -7.56 5.27
C ALA A 62 6.71 -7.48 6.24
N LYS A 63 6.89 -8.50 7.10
CA LYS A 63 8.02 -8.57 8.04
C LYS A 63 9.37 -8.66 7.30
N LYS A 64 9.49 -9.54 6.31
CA LYS A 64 10.71 -9.66 5.49
C LYS A 64 11.03 -8.36 4.76
N LEU A 65 10.01 -7.70 4.20
CA LEU A 65 10.18 -6.42 3.53
C LEU A 65 10.69 -5.35 4.51
N GLY A 66 10.13 -5.29 5.72
CA GLY A 66 10.59 -4.39 6.77
C GLY A 66 12.03 -4.66 7.23
N GLU A 67 12.43 -5.92 7.35
CA GLU A 67 13.80 -6.31 7.69
C GLU A 67 14.80 -5.91 6.59
N THR A 68 14.46 -6.11 5.32
CA THR A 68 15.28 -5.68 4.19
C THR A 68 15.39 -4.15 4.12
N ALA A 69 14.28 -3.44 4.32
CA ALA A 69 14.29 -1.98 4.37
C ALA A 69 15.17 -1.45 5.51
N ARG A 70 15.12 -2.08 6.69
CA ARG A 70 15.98 -1.72 7.83
C ARG A 70 17.47 -1.95 7.49
N LYS A 71 17.82 -3.10 6.93
CA LYS A 71 19.19 -3.40 6.50
C LYS A 71 19.72 -2.43 5.45
N ALA A 72 18.86 -1.95 4.55
CA ALA A 72 19.27 -0.99 3.52
C ALA A 72 19.72 0.36 4.11
N VAL A 73 19.17 0.76 5.26
CA VAL A 73 19.47 2.04 5.94
C VAL A 73 20.44 1.92 7.11
N GLU A 74 20.75 0.71 7.57
CA GLU A 74 21.78 0.44 8.58
C GLU A 74 23.18 0.84 8.06
N GLU A 75 24.15 1.01 8.96
CA GLU A 75 25.54 1.37 8.61
C GLU A 75 26.15 0.29 7.71
N GLY A 76 26.67 0.69 6.54
CA GLY A 76 27.12 -0.24 5.50
C GLY A 76 26.01 -0.82 4.62
N GLY A 77 24.76 -0.38 4.80
CA GLY A 77 23.61 -0.69 3.96
C GLY A 77 23.59 0.11 2.64
N SER A 78 22.88 -0.40 1.63
CA SER A 78 22.88 0.18 0.29
C SER A 78 22.38 1.63 0.25
N SER A 79 21.26 1.93 0.93
CA SER A 79 20.71 3.28 0.96
C SER A 79 21.60 4.25 1.76
N CYS A 80 22.32 3.75 2.78
CA CYS A 80 23.32 4.52 3.50
C CYS A 80 24.53 4.85 2.60
N SER A 81 25.02 3.87 1.83
CA SER A 81 26.09 4.09 0.85
C SER A 81 25.67 5.04 -0.28
N ASP A 82 24.46 4.87 -0.83
CA ASP A 82 23.92 5.74 -1.88
C ASP A 82 23.78 7.19 -1.38
N PHE A 83 23.35 7.37 -0.13
CA PHE A 83 23.26 8.69 0.49
C PHE A 83 24.64 9.33 0.64
N ASN A 84 25.64 8.58 1.11
CA ASN A 84 27.02 9.07 1.22
C ASN A 84 27.58 9.46 -0.16
N ALA A 85 27.34 8.66 -1.20
CA ALA A 85 27.76 8.96 -2.57
C ALA A 85 27.05 10.17 -3.20
N LEU A 86 25.87 10.55 -2.70
CA LEU A 86 25.13 11.71 -3.18
C LEU A 86 25.65 13.03 -2.57
N ILE A 87 26.17 12.97 -1.34
CA ILE A 87 26.61 14.15 -0.60
C ILE A 87 28.11 14.46 -0.77
N GLU A 88 28.91 13.48 -1.19
CA GLU A 88 30.33 13.64 -1.55
C GLU A 88 30.50 14.15 -2.99
#